data_AF-A0A849Z7D6-F1
#
_entry.id   AF-A0A849Z7D6-F1
#
_cell.length_a   1.000
_cell.length_b   1.000
_cell.length_c   1.000
_cell.angle_alpha   90.00
_cell.angle_beta   90.00
_cell.angle_gamma   90.00
#
_symmetry.space_group_name_H-M   'P 1'
#
loop_
_entity.id
_entity.type
_entity.pdbx_description
1 polymer ?
#
loop_
_entity_poly.entity_id
_entity_poly.type
_entity_poly.pdbx_seq_one_letter_code
_entity_poly.pdbx_strand_id
1 'polypeptide(L)'
;PTDPTLIYSRPKGANDGPPPPEGILVDWYLANAELGDKKHSIDATLAGPGLESGKKVNIKSWTPWRIKNVRDGKYTLKMTLLDKDGKPVPGAMNDTTREFTVNTKAAADADHAHGPHASR
;
A
#
# COMPACT_ATOMS: atom_id res chain seq x y z
N PRO A 1 -18.17 5.36 -13.24
CA PRO A 1 -18.36 5.42 -11.77
C PRO A 1 -17.88 6.77 -11.23
N THR A 2 -18.74 7.50 -10.51
CA THR A 2 -18.46 8.83 -9.95
C THR A 2 -18.19 8.81 -8.44
N ASP A 3 -18.30 7.65 -7.79
CA ASP A 3 -18.15 7.53 -6.35
C ASP A 3 -16.67 7.58 -5.93
N PRO A 4 -16.35 8.21 -4.78
CA PRO A 4 -15.03 8.11 -4.17
C PRO A 4 -14.57 6.66 -4.05
N THR A 5 -13.43 6.34 -4.66
CA THR A 5 -12.91 4.97 -4.71
C THR A 5 -11.43 4.94 -4.42
N LEU A 6 -11.03 4.25 -3.36
CA LEU A 6 -9.66 3.85 -3.08
C LEU A 6 -9.36 2.53 -3.79
N ILE A 7 -8.31 2.53 -4.61
CA ILE A 7 -7.86 1.37 -5.38
C ILE A 7 -6.48 0.99 -4.86
N TYR A 8 -6.35 -0.24 -4.37
CA TYR A 8 -5.06 -0.81 -3.96
C TYR A 8 -4.52 -1.74 -5.05
N SER A 9 -3.28 -1.49 -5.49
CA SER A 9 -2.60 -2.26 -6.53
C SER A 9 -1.54 -3.20 -5.96
N ARG A 10 -0.60 -2.68 -5.16
CA ARG A 10 0.57 -3.42 -4.63
C ARG A 10 0.99 -2.91 -3.24
N PRO A 11 1.74 -3.69 -2.45
CA PRO A 11 2.24 -5.06 -2.71
C PRO A 11 1.15 -6.15 -2.68
N LYS A 12 1.37 -7.24 -3.41
CA LYS A 12 0.49 -8.43 -3.40
C LYS A 12 1.32 -9.68 -3.66
N GLY A 13 0.85 -10.84 -3.21
CA GLY A 13 1.53 -12.11 -3.45
C GLY A 13 2.96 -12.14 -2.88
N ALA A 14 3.86 -12.83 -3.58
CA ALA A 14 5.28 -12.90 -3.24
C ALA A 14 6.03 -11.63 -3.65
N ASN A 15 6.92 -11.18 -2.78
CA ASN A 15 7.85 -10.07 -3.00
C ASN A 15 9.25 -10.63 -2.69
N ASP A 16 9.73 -11.42 -3.64
CA ASP A 16 10.97 -12.17 -3.52
C ASP A 16 12.17 -11.36 -4.02
N GLY A 17 13.32 -11.64 -3.44
CA GLY A 17 14.58 -10.96 -3.71
C GLY A 17 14.82 -9.71 -2.86
N PRO A 18 16.02 -9.10 -2.98
CA PRO A 18 16.37 -7.90 -2.23
C PRO A 18 15.40 -6.75 -2.55
N PRO A 19 14.84 -6.05 -1.54
CA PRO A 19 13.96 -4.92 -1.79
C PRO A 19 14.74 -3.75 -2.41
N PRO A 20 14.07 -2.88 -3.19
CA PRO A 20 14.69 -1.64 -3.65
C PRO A 20 15.24 -0.81 -2.47
N PRO A 21 16.36 -0.07 -2.62
CA PRO A 21 16.97 0.72 -1.55
C PRO A 21 16.00 1.70 -0.88
N GLU A 22 15.05 2.23 -1.64
CA GLU A 22 14.04 3.17 -1.17
C GLU A 22 12.86 2.49 -0.45
N GLY A 23 12.73 1.17 -0.55
CA GLY A 23 11.70 0.33 0.07
C GLY A 23 10.59 -0.11 -0.89
N ILE A 24 9.80 -1.10 -0.45
CA ILE A 24 8.65 -1.63 -1.23
C ILE A 24 7.59 -0.53 -1.34
N LEU A 25 7.18 -0.19 -2.57
CA LEU A 25 6.13 0.79 -2.82
C LEU A 25 4.76 0.22 -2.45
N VAL A 26 4.01 0.98 -1.65
CA VAL A 26 2.56 0.79 -1.52
C VAL A 26 1.90 1.57 -2.65
N ASP A 27 1.45 0.86 -3.67
CA ASP A 27 0.85 1.42 -4.87
C ASP A 27 -0.68 1.46 -4.71
N TRP A 28 -1.21 2.68 -4.64
CA TRP A 28 -2.62 2.95 -4.46
C TRP A 28 -3.03 4.18 -5.27
N TYR A 29 -4.30 4.24 -5.63
CA TYR A 29 -4.90 5.35 -6.35
C TYR A 29 -6.24 5.73 -5.73
N LEU A 30 -6.62 7.01 -5.85
CA LEU A 30 -7.88 7.55 -5.37
C LEU A 30 -8.60 8.18 -6.55
N ALA A 31 -9.78 7.65 -6.87
CA ALA A 31 -10.66 8.17 -7.91
C ALA A 31 -11.81 8.96 -7.27
N ASN A 32 -12.24 10.04 -7.92
CA ASN A 32 -13.39 10.87 -7.54
C ASN A 32 -13.36 11.41 -6.10
N ALA A 33 -12.16 11.58 -5.54
CA ALA A 33 -11.98 12.15 -4.21
C ALA A 33 -10.64 12.87 -4.10
N GLU A 34 -10.62 13.88 -3.24
CA GLU A 34 -9.43 14.64 -2.89
C GLU A 34 -9.05 14.37 -1.43
N LEU A 35 -7.75 14.16 -1.21
CA LEU A 35 -7.18 14.08 0.13
C LEU A 35 -6.98 15.48 0.72
N GLY A 36 -7.14 15.61 2.03
CA GLY A 36 -6.80 16.84 2.74
C GLY A 36 -7.54 16.99 4.06
N ASP A 37 -7.14 18.00 4.83
CA ASP A 37 -7.88 18.38 6.04
C ASP A 37 -9.31 18.80 5.67
N LYS A 38 -10.29 18.21 6.38
CA LYS A 38 -11.74 18.37 6.12
C LYS A 38 -12.20 17.86 4.74
N LYS A 39 -11.38 17.06 4.05
CA LYS A 39 -11.75 16.30 2.83
C LYS A 39 -11.69 14.80 3.14
N HIS A 40 -11.07 13.98 2.30
CA HIS A 40 -10.85 12.57 2.59
C HIS A 40 -9.48 12.32 3.20
N SER A 41 -9.35 11.20 3.90
CA SER A 41 -8.05 10.65 4.30
C SER A 41 -8.06 9.14 4.14
N ILE A 42 -6.88 8.51 4.17
CA ILE A 42 -6.76 7.05 4.17
C ILE A 42 -6.14 6.61 5.48
N ASP A 43 -6.85 5.76 6.22
CA ASP A 43 -6.28 5.06 7.36
C ASP A 43 -5.64 3.77 6.89
N ALA A 44 -4.33 3.68 7.04
CA ALA A 44 -3.56 2.51 6.68
C ALA A 44 -2.92 1.86 7.92
N THR A 45 -3.05 0.54 8.04
CA THR A 45 -2.42 -0.24 9.11
C THR A 45 -1.60 -1.36 8.50
N LEU A 46 -0.28 -1.32 8.70
CA LEU A 46 0.65 -2.36 8.28
C LEU A 46 1.07 -3.21 9.49
N ALA A 47 0.88 -4.52 9.41
CA ALA A 47 1.35 -5.50 10.39
C ALA A 47 2.24 -6.54 9.73
N GLY A 48 3.15 -7.13 10.50
CA GLY A 48 4.08 -8.17 10.04
C GLY A 48 5.35 -8.18 10.90
N PRO A 49 6.37 -8.96 10.50
CA PRO A 49 7.60 -9.14 11.27
C PRO A 49 8.24 -7.81 11.71
N GLY A 50 8.36 -7.63 13.03
CA GLY A 50 8.92 -6.41 13.63
C GLY A 50 7.94 -5.24 13.75
N LEU A 51 6.68 -5.44 13.36
CA LEU A 51 5.55 -4.51 13.48
C LEU A 51 4.37 -5.20 14.17
N GLU A 52 4.63 -5.98 15.21
CA GLU A 52 3.63 -6.84 15.88
C GLU A 52 2.43 -6.05 16.43
N SER A 53 2.66 -4.82 16.89
CA SER A 53 1.59 -3.92 17.36
C SER A 53 0.83 -3.22 16.22
N GLY A 54 1.24 -3.43 14.97
CA GLY A 54 0.77 -2.70 13.80
C GLY A 54 1.31 -1.26 13.74
N LYS A 55 1.70 -0.82 12.54
CA LYS A 55 2.04 0.57 12.24
C LYS A 55 0.86 1.25 11.55
N LYS A 56 0.28 2.26 12.21
CA LYS A 56 -0.81 3.06 11.67
C LYS A 56 -0.29 4.34 11.03
N VAL A 57 -0.87 4.71 9.89
CA VAL A 57 -0.59 5.96 9.17
C VAL A 57 -1.92 6.52 8.68
N ASN A 58 -2.18 7.79 8.96
CA ASN A 58 -3.28 8.54 8.35
C ASN A 58 -2.72 9.38 7.20
N ILE A 59 -3.12 9.07 5.97
CA ILE A 59 -2.62 9.69 4.74
C ILE A 59 -3.60 10.78 4.33
N LYS A 60 -3.15 12.04 4.40
CA LYS A 60 -3.95 13.23 4.06
C LYS A 60 -3.47 13.98 2.82
N SER A 61 -2.41 13.50 2.19
CA SER A 61 -1.87 14.10 0.97
C SER A 61 -1.24 13.03 0.10
N TRP A 62 -1.21 13.31 -1.20
CA TRP A 62 -0.56 12.47 -2.19
C TRP A 62 0.95 12.45 -1.96
N THR A 63 1.43 11.36 -1.37
CA THR A 63 2.85 11.14 -1.10
C THR A 63 3.19 9.67 -1.36
N PRO A 64 4.38 9.37 -1.91
CA PRO A 64 4.82 7.98 -2.04
C PRO A 64 4.93 7.34 -0.66
N TRP A 65 4.22 6.24 -0.45
CA TRP A 65 4.35 5.47 0.77
C TRP A 65 5.18 4.21 0.51
N ARG A 66 6.31 4.09 1.21
CA ARG A 66 7.23 2.95 1.10
C ARG A 66 7.40 2.23 2.42
N ILE A 67 7.40 0.91 2.34
CA ILE A 67 7.72 0.01 3.46
C ILE A 67 9.23 -0.17 3.46
N LYS A 68 9.89 0.39 4.48
CA LYS A 68 11.35 0.30 4.67
C LYS A 68 11.69 -0.72 5.74
N ASN A 69 12.92 -1.23 5.72
CA ASN A 69 13.46 -2.17 6.70
C ASN A 69 12.58 -3.43 6.84
N VAL A 70 12.10 -3.95 5.70
CA VAL A 70 11.31 -5.18 5.66
C VAL A 70 12.14 -6.36 6.17
N ARG A 71 11.48 -7.31 6.81
CA ARG A 71 12.03 -8.58 7.27
C ARG A 71 11.30 -9.72 6.56
N ASP A 72 11.94 -10.86 6.40
CA ASP A 72 11.30 -12.00 5.75
C ASP A 72 10.05 -12.45 6.54
N GLY A 73 8.95 -12.72 5.83
CA GLY A 73 7.71 -13.22 6.42
C GLY A 73 6.44 -12.64 5.80
N LYS A 74 5.32 -12.91 6.48
CA LYS A 74 3.97 -12.51 6.04
C LYS A 74 3.62 -11.12 6.59
N TYR A 75 3.14 -10.25 5.72
CA TYR A 75 2.61 -8.94 6.06
C TYR A 75 1.13 -8.85 5.73
N THR A 76 0.43 -8.02 6.50
CA THR A 76 -0.96 -7.64 6.25
C THR A 76 -1.03 -6.11 6.21
N LEU A 77 -1.66 -5.59 5.16
CA LEU A 77 -1.92 -4.17 4.98
C LEU A 77 -3.42 -3.93 4.87
N LYS A 78 -3.98 -3.23 5.87
CA LYS A 78 -5.35 -2.71 5.82
C LYS A 78 -5.32 -1.26 5.36
N MET A 79 -6.19 -0.89 4.42
CA MET A 79 -6.39 0.50 4.00
C MET A 79 -7.88 0.81 3.93
N THR A 80 -8.27 1.92 4.55
CA THR A 80 -9.66 2.37 4.60
C THR A 80 -9.76 3.84 4.17
N LEU A 81 -10.59 4.15 3.18
CA LEU A 81 -10.92 5.51 2.79
C LEU A 81 -11.90 6.12 3.81
N LEU A 82 -11.56 7.28 4.35
CA LEU A 82 -12.36 8.02 5.32
C LEU A 82 -12.87 9.33 4.74
N ASP A 83 -14.08 9.71 5.12
CA ASP A 83 -14.67 11.03 4.83
C ASP A 83 -14.12 12.13 5.75
N LYS A 84 -14.66 13.35 5.60
CA LYS A 84 -14.27 14.54 6.37
C LYS A 84 -14.54 14.45 7.87
N ASP A 85 -15.43 13.54 8.28
CA ASP A 85 -15.80 13.30 9.67
C ASP A 85 -15.06 12.08 10.25
N GLY A 86 -14.13 11.51 9.48
CA GLY A 86 -13.35 10.33 9.86
C GLY A 86 -14.13 9.02 9.77
N LYS A 87 -15.25 8.99 9.04
CA LYS A 87 -16.05 7.77 8.88
C LYS A 87 -15.67 7.02 7.60
N PRO A 88 -15.70 5.68 7.58
CA PRO A 88 -15.44 4.91 6.38
C PRO A 88 -16.40 5.28 5.24
N VAL A 89 -15.84 5.53 4.06
CA VAL A 89 -16.63 5.75 2.84
C VAL A 89 -17.13 4.39 2.33
N PRO A 90 -18.44 4.21 2.09
CA PRO A 90 -18.96 2.97 1.53
C PRO A 90 -18.35 2.65 0.17
N GLY A 91 -18.16 1.37 -0.15
CA GLY A 91 -17.68 0.92 -1.45
C GLY A 91 -16.86 -0.36 -1.36
N ALA A 92 -16.96 -1.21 -2.38
CA ALA A 92 -16.34 -2.54 -2.38
C ALA A 92 -14.80 -2.51 -2.26
N MET A 93 -14.15 -1.41 -2.61
CA MET A 93 -12.70 -1.24 -2.52
C MET A 93 -12.25 -0.29 -1.40
N ASN A 94 -13.18 0.41 -0.75
CA ASN A 94 -12.87 1.49 0.20
C ASN A 94 -12.50 1.01 1.60
N ASP A 95 -12.75 -0.25 1.94
CA ASP A 95 -12.18 -0.90 3.12
C ASP A 95 -11.59 -2.24 2.68
N THR A 96 -10.27 -2.32 2.61
CA THR A 96 -9.59 -3.49 2.09
C THR A 96 -8.44 -3.94 2.98
N THR A 97 -8.31 -5.25 3.13
CA THR A 97 -7.17 -5.89 3.75
C THR A 97 -6.49 -6.78 2.72
N ARG A 98 -5.17 -6.65 2.62
CA ARG A 98 -4.34 -7.36 1.65
C ARG A 98 -3.18 -8.02 2.36
N GLU A 99 -2.81 -9.20 1.88
CA GLU A 99 -1.67 -9.95 2.39
C GLU A 99 -0.61 -10.07 1.31
N PHE A 100 0.64 -10.04 1.73
CA PHE A 100 1.80 -10.27 0.88
C PHE A 100 2.92 -10.90 1.70
N THR A 101 3.86 -11.56 1.04
CA THR A 101 5.05 -12.13 1.66
C THR A 101 6.29 -11.41 1.18
N VAL A 102 7.29 -11.32 2.05
CA VAL A 102 8.64 -10.86 1.70
C VAL A 102 9.60 -12.02 1.91
N ASN A 103 10.42 -12.29 0.90
CA ASN A 103 11.54 -13.23 0.99
C ASN A 103 12.77 -12.64 0.32
N THR A 104 13.60 -11.98 1.11
CA THR A 104 14.78 -11.25 0.63
C THR A 104 15.87 -12.15 0.05
N LYS A 105 15.78 -13.47 0.24
CA LYS A 105 16.78 -14.46 -0.19
C LYS A 105 16.35 -15.28 -1.39
N ALA A 106 15.08 -15.23 -1.78
CA ALA A 106 14.60 -15.90 -2.99
C ALA A 106 15.08 -15.19 -4.25
N ALA A 107 15.08 -15.91 -5.37
CA ALA A 107 15.25 -15.27 -6.67
C ALA A 107 14.06 -14.32 -6.90
N ALA A 108 14.33 -13.11 -7.39
CA ALA A 108 13.28 -12.14 -7.63
C ALA A 108 12.25 -12.68 -8.63
N ASP A 109 10.97 -12.54 -8.31
CA ASP A 109 9.91 -12.87 -9.26
C ASP A 109 10.05 -12.02 -10.53
N ALA A 110 9.79 -12.62 -11.69
CA ALA A 110 9.83 -11.94 -12.98
C ALA A 110 8.86 -10.73 -13.05
N ASP A 111 7.82 -10.70 -12.21
CA ASP A 111 6.81 -9.62 -12.12
C ASP A 111 7.28 -8.37 -11.34
N HIS A 112 8.44 -8.44 -10.67
CA HIS A 112 9.10 -7.31 -9.99
C HIS A 112 10.32 -6.78 -10.73
N ALA A 113 10.73 -7.43 -11.82
CA ALA A 113 11.70 -6.86 -12.73
C ALA A 113 11.03 -5.69 -13.48
N HIS A 114 11.28 -4.46 -13.02
CA HIS A 114 11.30 -3.34 -13.95
C HIS A 114 12.38 -3.68 -14.98
N GLY A 115 11.95 -4.25 -16.11
CA GLY A 115 12.83 -4.42 -17.27
C GLY A 115 13.53 -3.10 -17.56
N PRO A 116 14.76 -3.12 -18.09
CA PRO A 116 15.46 -1.88 -18.39
C PRO A 116 14.54 -1.03 -19.26
N HIS A 117 14.32 0.23 -18.86
CA HIS A 117 13.75 1.23 -19.75
C HIS A 117 14.62 1.23 -21.00
N ALA A 118 14.14 0.58 -22.06
CA ALA A 118 14.74 0.67 -23.36
C ALA A 118 14.46 2.08 -23.87
N SER A 119 15.44 2.96 -23.72
CA SER A 119 15.48 4.20 -24.47
C SER A 119 15.43 3.88 -25.96
N ARG A 120 14.33 4.24 -26.61
CA ARG A 120 14.27 4.51 -28.05
C ARG A 120 13.38 5.72 -28.28
#